data_AF-A0A2H0NL37-F1
#
_entry.id   AF-A0A2H0NL37-F1
#
_cell.length_a   1.000
_cell.length_b   1.000
_cell.length_c   1.000
_cell.angle_alpha   90.00
_cell.angle_beta   90.00
_cell.angle_gamma   90.00
#
_symmetry.space_group_name_H-M   'P 1'
#
loop_
_entity.id
_entity.type
_entity.pdbx_description
1 polymer ?
#
loop_
_entity_poly.entity_id
_entity_poly.type
_entity_poly.pdbx_seq_one_letter_code
_entity_poly.pdbx_strand_id
1 'polypeptide(L)'
;MLKQELADVVEILPLQQGLAVGSQIVPAPITVVIHRADAMEKIIRVKAGIFYASIIAGCSCADDPTLVSENTEYCVVLLEIDRQTATVTVILLDE
;
A
#
# COMPACT_ATOMS: atom_id res chain seq x y z
N MET A 1 6.82 -13.81 -6.29
CA MET A 1 7.80 -13.68 -5.20
C MET A 1 7.60 -12.34 -4.51
N LEU A 2 8.28 -11.24 -4.85
CA LEU A 2 8.15 -9.95 -4.13
C LEU A 2 6.72 -9.36 -4.04
N LYS A 3 5.95 -9.39 -5.14
CA LYS A 3 4.56 -8.90 -5.13
C LYS A 3 3.67 -9.65 -4.12
N GLN A 4 3.90 -10.95 -3.96
CA GLN A 4 3.15 -11.78 -3.03
C GLN A 4 3.58 -11.47 -1.60
N GLU A 5 4.88 -11.36 -1.35
CA GLU A 5 5.40 -11.00 -0.02
C GLU A 5 4.80 -9.68 0.47
N LEU A 6 4.77 -8.65 -0.39
CA LEU A 6 4.13 -7.37 -0.06
C LEU A 6 2.63 -7.50 0.21
N ALA A 7 1.94 -8.39 -0.51
CA ALA A 7 0.53 -8.69 -0.26
C ALA A 7 0.29 -9.51 1.03
N ASP A 8 1.32 -10.20 1.53
CA ASP A 8 1.26 -10.98 2.78
C ASP A 8 1.65 -10.13 4.01
N VAL A 9 2.34 -9.00 3.83
CA VAL A 9 2.78 -8.09 4.90
C VAL A 9 2.12 -6.70 4.85
N VAL A 10 0.82 -6.66 4.53
CA VAL A 10 0.06 -5.40 4.37
C VAL A 10 0.18 -4.45 5.57
N GLU A 11 0.22 -4.99 6.78
CA GLU A 11 0.21 -4.21 8.04
C GLU A 11 1.43 -3.31 8.23
N ILE A 12 2.56 -3.63 7.59
CA ILE A 12 3.79 -2.82 7.70
C ILE A 12 3.90 -1.76 6.59
N LEU A 13 2.95 -1.76 5.64
CA LEU A 13 2.93 -0.81 4.53
C LEU A 13 2.19 0.47 4.97
N PRO A 14 2.64 1.65 4.50
CA PRO A 14 2.06 2.94 4.91
C PRO A 14 0.72 3.25 4.19
N LEU A 15 -0.18 2.28 4.07
CA LEU A 15 -1.40 2.40 3.27
C LEU A 15 -2.37 3.44 3.82
N GLN A 16 -2.48 3.52 5.15
CA GLN A 16 -3.33 4.51 5.82
C GLN A 16 -2.83 5.94 5.57
N GLN A 17 -1.51 6.15 5.48
CA GLN A 17 -0.91 7.45 5.16
C GLN A 17 -1.02 7.78 3.66
N GLY A 18 -1.13 6.76 2.80
CA GLY A 18 -1.28 6.93 1.35
C GLY A 18 -2.72 7.13 0.87
N LEU A 19 -3.70 7.22 1.76
CA LEU A 19 -5.10 7.46 1.38
C LEU A 19 -5.27 8.82 0.71
N ALA A 20 -5.96 8.84 -0.43
CA ALA A 20 -6.30 10.08 -1.13
C ALA A 20 -7.77 10.48 -0.92
N VAL A 21 -8.68 9.51 -0.82
CA VAL A 21 -10.14 9.76 -0.77
C VAL A 21 -10.75 9.34 0.56
N GLY A 22 -10.51 8.10 0.96
CA GLY A 22 -11.04 7.53 2.19
C GLY A 22 -10.36 8.06 3.44
N SER A 23 -10.98 7.79 4.58
CA SER A 23 -10.43 8.12 5.89
C SER A 23 -9.89 6.89 6.63
N GLN A 24 -10.26 5.68 6.20
CA GLN A 24 -9.82 4.44 6.85
C GLN A 24 -9.60 3.33 5.82
N ILE A 25 -8.51 2.58 5.97
CA ILE A 25 -8.28 1.35 5.18
C ILE A 25 -9.27 0.24 5.55
N VAL A 26 -9.61 -0.58 4.57
CA VAL A 26 -10.40 -1.81 4.77
C VAL A 26 -9.45 -3.01 4.73
N PRO A 27 -9.63 -4.03 5.59
CA PRO A 27 -8.91 -5.28 5.49
C PRO A 27 -9.37 -6.07 4.25
N ALA A 28 -8.77 -5.76 3.10
CA ALA A 28 -9.01 -6.40 1.81
C ALA A 28 -7.68 -6.74 1.13
N PRO A 29 -7.65 -7.75 0.23
CA PRO A 29 -6.46 -8.05 -0.55
C PRO A 29 -5.98 -6.85 -1.34
N ILE A 30 -4.67 -6.60 -1.34
CA ILE A 30 -4.06 -5.54 -2.14
C ILE A 30 -3.54 -6.09 -3.47
N THR A 31 -3.42 -5.22 -4.47
CA THR A 31 -2.74 -5.54 -5.73
C THR A 31 -1.47 -4.72 -5.87
N VAL A 32 -0.34 -5.40 -6.07
CA VAL A 32 0.98 -4.76 -6.21
C VAL A 32 1.47 -4.77 -7.66
N VAL A 33 1.86 -3.61 -8.15
CA VAL A 33 2.47 -3.40 -9.46
C VAL A 33 3.90 -2.90 -9.28
N ILE A 34 4.88 -3.59 -9.86
CA ILE A 34 6.27 -3.13 -9.84
C ILE A 34 6.45 -2.18 -11.02
N HIS A 35 6.74 -0.92 -10.74
CA HIS A 35 7.05 0.09 -11.76
C HIS A 35 8.49 -0.01 -12.21
N ARG A 36 9.39 -0.21 -11.26
CA ARG A 36 10.83 -0.25 -11.52
C ARG A 36 11.56 -1.02 -10.43
N ALA A 37 12.62 -1.72 -10.81
CA ALA A 37 13.56 -2.33 -9.90
C ALA A 37 14.99 -2.09 -10.40
N ASP A 38 15.84 -1.49 -9.57
CA ASP A 38 17.25 -1.24 -9.87
C ASP A 38 18.12 -1.88 -8.78
N ALA A 39 19.11 -2.66 -9.21
CA ALA A 39 20.12 -3.20 -8.31
C ALA A 39 21.34 -2.27 -8.29
N MET A 40 21.72 -1.84 -7.09
CA MET A 40 22.95 -1.10 -6.81
C MET A 40 23.89 -1.99 -5.99
N GLU A 41 25.10 -1.49 -5.72
CA GLU A 41 26.13 -2.27 -5.04
C GLU A 41 25.68 -2.79 -3.66
N LYS A 42 25.02 -1.94 -2.86
CA LYS A 42 24.59 -2.26 -1.49
C LYS A 42 23.09 -2.40 -1.32
N ILE A 43 22.30 -1.82 -2.21
CA ILE A 43 20.83 -1.78 -2.09
C ILE A 43 20.15 -2.25 -3.37
N ILE A 44 18.95 -2.81 -3.23
CA ILE A 44 17.98 -2.95 -4.33
C ILE A 44 16.90 -1.92 -4.08
N ARG A 45 16.63 -1.08 -5.08
CA ARG A 45 15.52 -0.13 -5.05
C ARG A 45 14.38 -0.66 -5.88
N VAL A 46 13.19 -0.72 -5.29
CA VAL A 46 11.98 -1.13 -6.01
C VAL A 46 10.91 -0.06 -5.84
N LYS A 47 10.49 0.54 -6.95
CA LYS A 47 9.33 1.43 -6.99
C LYS A 47 8.10 0.58 -7.30
N ALA A 48 7.12 0.59 -6.41
CA ALA A 48 5.91 -0.22 -6.53
C ALA A 48 4.66 0.62 -6.29
N GLY A 49 3.67 0.46 -7.16
CA GLY A 49 2.31 0.95 -6.94
C GLY A 49 1.47 -0.10 -6.23
N ILE A 50 0.57 0.34 -5.35
CA ILE A 50 -0.30 -0.53 -4.56
C ILE A 50 -1.74 -0.04 -4.71
N PHE A 51 -2.61 -0.94 -5.16
CA PHE A 51 -4.06 -0.74 -5.15
C PHE A 51 -4.66 -1.44 -3.93
N TYR A 52 -5.54 -0.73 -3.22
CA TYR A 52 -6.16 -1.20 -1.98
C TYR A 52 -7.52 -0.51 -1.76
N ALA A 53 -8.28 -0.96 -0.78
CA ALA A 53 -9.61 -0.44 -0.50
C ALA A 53 -9.62 0.46 0.75
N SER A 54 -10.43 1.51 0.70
CA SER A 54 -10.71 2.40 1.83
C SER A 54 -12.19 2.67 1.94
N ILE A 55 -12.60 3.26 3.07
CA ILE A 55 -13.94 3.78 3.30
C ILE A 55 -13.85 5.20 3.86
N ILE A 56 -14.94 5.95 3.74
CA ILE A 56 -15.12 7.21 4.44
C ILE A 56 -15.89 6.90 5.73
N ALA A 57 -15.15 6.73 6.84
CA ALA A 57 -15.74 6.56 8.16
C ALA A 57 -16.46 7.86 8.59
N GLY A 58 -17.73 7.75 9.02
CA GLY A 58 -18.47 8.87 9.60
C GLY A 58 -19.74 9.32 8.88
N CYS A 59 -20.23 8.62 7.85
CA CYS A 59 -21.55 8.91 7.27
C CYS A 59 -22.67 8.30 8.16
N SER A 60 -22.89 8.89 9.34
CA SER A 60 -23.90 8.46 10.33
C SER A 60 -25.33 8.92 9.96
N CYS A 61 -25.71 8.82 8.68
CA CYS A 61 -27.02 9.24 8.18
C CYS A 61 -27.65 8.22 7.22
N ALA A 62 -27.51 6.93 7.49
CA ALA A 62 -28.30 5.91 6.81
C ALA A 62 -28.71 4.80 7.80
N ASP A 63 -30.02 4.69 8.05
CA ASP A 63 -30.67 3.59 8.78
C ASP A 63 -30.61 2.24 8.01
N ASP A 64 -29.81 2.15 6.95
CA ASP A 64 -29.62 0.95 6.15
C ASP A 64 -28.13 0.54 6.16
N PRO A 65 -27.75 -0.53 6.88
CA PRO A 65 -26.36 -0.96 7.07
C PRO A 65 -25.70 -1.56 5.83
N THR A 66 -26.36 -1.54 4.67
CA THR A 66 -25.99 -2.43 3.55
C THR A 66 -24.88 -1.95 2.63
N LEU A 67 -24.43 -0.69 2.63
CA LEU A 67 -23.39 -0.26 1.67
C LEU A 67 -22.44 0.78 2.27
N VAL A 68 -21.43 0.33 3.01
CA VAL A 68 -20.21 1.14 3.13
C VAL A 68 -19.59 1.13 1.73
N SER A 69 -19.63 2.28 1.04
CA SER A 69 -19.03 2.38 -0.29
C SER A 69 -17.51 2.30 -0.17
N GLU A 70 -16.93 1.22 -0.66
CA GLU A 70 -15.48 1.07 -0.76
C GLU A 70 -14.95 1.95 -1.88
N ASN A 71 -13.90 2.71 -1.58
CA ASN A 71 -13.13 3.46 -2.57
C ASN A 71 -11.88 2.65 -2.93
N THR A 72 -11.57 2.59 -4.22
CA THR A 72 -10.26 2.10 -4.66
C THR A 72 -9.25 3.22 -4.47
N GLU A 73 -8.24 2.93 -3.67
CA GLU A 73 -7.10 3.81 -3.42
C GLU A 73 -5.87 3.33 -4.19
N TYR A 74 -4.94 4.26 -4.37
CA TYR A 74 -3.67 3.98 -4.99
C TYR A 74 -2.58 4.82 -4.36
N CYS A 75 -1.49 4.17 -3.97
CA CYS A 75 -0.29 4.85 -3.52
C CYS A 75 0.96 4.21 -4.12
N VAL A 76 2.07 4.96 -4.09
CA VAL A 76 3.36 4.48 -4.58
C VAL A 76 4.36 4.45 -3.44
N VAL A 77 5.09 3.35 -3.33
CA VAL A 77 6.15 3.18 -2.34
C VAL A 77 7.50 2.92 -3.01
N LEU A 78 8.56 3.40 -2.37
CA LEU A 78 9.93 2.98 -2.62
C LEU A 78 10.34 1.98 -1.55
N LEU A 79 10.76 0.81 -1.99
CA LEU A 79 11.40 -0.20 -1.16
C LEU A 79 12.90 -0.07 -1.33
N GLU A 80 13.63 0.13 -0.25
CA GLU A 80 15.08 0.02 -0.20
C GLU A 80 15.46 -1.26 0.56
N ILE A 81 16.00 -2.23 -0.16
CA ILE A 81 16.38 -3.53 0.37
C ILE A 81 17.90 -3.57 0.49
N ASP A 82 18.42 -3.64 1.72
CA ASP A 82 19.84 -3.87 1.95
C ASP A 82 20.23 -5.29 1.49
N ARG A 83 21.25 -5.39 0.64
CA ARG A 83 21.66 -6.65 0.01
C ARG A 83 22.43 -7.58 0.94
N GLN A 84 22.97 -7.06 2.04
CA GLN A 84 23.74 -7.82 3.03
C GLN A 84 22.85 -8.30 4.17
N THR A 85 21.93 -7.45 4.64
CA THR A 85 21.09 -7.74 5.81
C THR A 85 19.66 -8.16 5.47
N ALA A 86 19.23 -7.99 4.21
CA ALA A 86 17.84 -8.14 3.78
C ALA A 86 16.85 -7.21 4.50
N THR A 87 17.34 -6.18 5.21
CA THR A 87 16.48 -5.17 5.83
C THR A 87 15.80 -4.35 4.75
N VAL A 88 14.48 -4.18 4.89
CA VAL A 88 13.66 -3.40 3.96
C VAL A 88 13.20 -2.13 4.64
N THR A 89 13.49 -0.99 4.02
CA THR A 89 12.87 0.30 4.38
C THR A 89 11.79 0.61 3.35
N VAL A 90 10.60 0.97 3.84
CA VAL A 90 9.44 1.31 3.00
C VAL A 90 9.19 2.81 3.13
N ILE A 91 9.18 3.51 2.01
CA ILE A 91 9.00 4.97 1.95
C ILE A 91 7.79 5.25 1.07
N LEU A 92 6.77 5.93 1.61
CA LEU A 92 5.67 6.45 0.82
C LEU A 92 6.17 7.59 -0.06
N LEU A 93 5.81 7.58 -1.34
CA LEU A 93 6.13 8.64 -2.30
C LEU A 93 4.90 9.54 -2.50
N ASP A 94 5.16 10.84 -2.66
CA ASP A 94 4.16 11.85 -3.00
C ASP A 94 4.14 11.97 -4.54
N GLU A 95 3.12 11.37 -5.18
CA GLU A 95 2.97 11.25 -6.65
C GLU A 95 1.57 11.61 -7.13
#